data_AF-A0A6M0CC65-F1
#
_entry.id   AF-A0A6M0CC65-F1
#
_cell.length_a   1.000
_cell.length_b   1.000
_cell.length_c   1.000
_cell.angle_alpha   90.00
_cell.angle_beta   90.00
_cell.angle_gamma   90.00
#
_symmetry.space_group_name_H-M   'P 1'
#
loop_
_entity.id
_entity.type
_entity.pdbx_description
1 polymer ?
#
loop_
_entity_poly.entity_id
_entity_poly.type
_entity_poly.pdbx_seq_one_letter_code
_entity_poly.pdbx_strand_id
1 'polypeptide(L)'
;LVVLILAVREDAGVVLFGVGFYLILSKRYPKIGLAICTFSFVYMVALTNLIMPLFSEDISQRFMMERFGQYAEGDEASTLEIIWGMISNPWRLIAEIFTPFFGTIKYLLGQWLPLAFVPAVAPASWMIAGFPLLKLFSAQGLSVLSITIRYAMTVVPGLFYGAILWWGKRESEVENSPLPSGKFRRFWVICICLSLFFTFTSNPNRTFYFLVPDSVKPWVYVPAHQQWQHVGKMRPLLGKIPDDASVAATTYIIPHLSSRRAILRFPRMQFRNDAREVEKVEYIIVDMWRLNRYRVAFKSDRQRLEKIVPRIEELYNSGEYGITDFADGVVLMEKGVVSDLDALDGWENLRMKKESGDRSQESEEGDRRQESGVRIGKKELE
;
A
#
# COMPACT_ATOMS: atom_id res chain seq x y z
N LEU A 1 28.29 1.75 -10.20
CA LEU A 1 27.11 1.00 -9.70
C LEU A 1 26.47 1.64 -8.47
N VAL A 2 27.22 1.94 -7.40
CA VAL A 2 26.69 2.61 -6.18
C VAL A 2 25.85 3.86 -6.48
N VAL A 3 26.39 4.79 -7.27
CA VAL A 3 25.66 6.01 -7.68
C VAL A 3 24.36 5.69 -8.41
N LEU A 4 24.37 4.67 -9.28
CA LEU A 4 23.17 4.25 -10.01
C LEU A 4 22.11 3.67 -9.06
N ILE A 5 22.50 2.91 -8.03
CA ILE A 5 21.57 2.38 -7.02
C ILE A 5 20.89 3.52 -6.26
N LEU A 6 21.65 4.54 -5.86
CA LEU A 6 21.11 5.69 -5.12
C LEU A 6 20.25 6.61 -6.00
N ALA A 7 20.47 6.63 -7.31
CA ALA A 7 19.66 7.40 -8.25
C ALA A 7 18.25 6.80 -8.46
N VAL A 8 18.03 5.51 -8.10
CA VAL A 8 16.76 4.82 -8.35
C VAL A 8 15.71 5.11 -7.27
N ARG A 9 16.12 5.24 -6.01
CA ARG A 9 15.18 5.36 -4.88
C ARG A 9 15.82 6.02 -3.66
N GLU A 10 15.05 6.87 -2.99
CA GLU A 10 15.48 7.68 -1.84
C GLU A 10 15.99 6.84 -0.64
N ASP A 11 15.44 5.65 -0.44
CA ASP A 11 15.83 4.77 0.66
C ASP A 11 16.81 3.65 0.26
N ALA A 12 17.33 3.68 -0.97
CA ALA A 12 18.30 2.70 -1.45
C ALA A 12 19.61 2.71 -0.63
N GLY A 13 19.93 3.84 0.02
CA GLY A 13 21.05 3.95 0.95
C GLY A 13 21.01 2.92 2.08
N VAL A 14 19.82 2.57 2.58
CA VAL A 14 19.68 1.59 3.66
C VAL A 14 20.05 0.17 3.21
N VAL A 15 19.68 -0.20 1.98
CA VAL A 15 20.08 -1.49 1.38
C VAL A 15 21.58 -1.52 1.16
N LEU A 16 22.12 -0.43 0.60
CA LEU A 16 23.54 -0.33 0.31
C LEU A 16 24.40 -0.37 1.59
N PHE A 17 23.91 0.21 2.68
CA PHE A 17 24.54 0.09 4.00
C PHE A 17 24.63 -1.38 4.44
N GLY A 18 23.57 -2.17 4.28
CA GLY A 18 23.59 -3.61 4.57
C GLY A 18 24.59 -4.39 3.71
N VAL A 19 24.75 -4.05 2.43
CA VAL A 19 25.80 -4.63 1.57
C VAL A 19 27.19 -4.29 2.08
N GLY A 20 27.44 -3.02 2.43
CA GLY A 20 28.72 -2.59 3.02
C GLY A 20 29.02 -3.34 4.32
N PHE A 21 28.02 -3.48 5.19
CA PHE A 21 28.12 -4.19 6.46
C PHE A 21 28.48 -5.67 6.27
N TYR A 22 27.86 -6.34 5.29
CA TYR A 22 28.23 -7.70 4.90
C TYR A 22 29.69 -7.81 4.45
N LEU A 23 30.22 -6.86 3.67
CA LEU A 23 31.63 -6.88 3.23
C LEU A 23 32.61 -6.73 4.39
N ILE A 24 32.22 -6.00 5.45
CA ILE A 24 33.00 -5.86 6.69
C ILE A 24 32.96 -7.18 7.47
N LEU A 25 31.78 -7.69 7.80
CA LEU A 25 31.63 -8.87 8.66
C LEU A 25 32.10 -10.17 8.01
N SER A 26 31.96 -10.29 6.69
CA SER A 26 32.52 -11.43 5.94
C SER A 26 34.05 -11.39 5.83
N LYS A 27 34.70 -10.30 6.29
CA LYS A 27 36.14 -10.04 6.18
C LYS A 27 36.67 -10.05 4.74
N ARG A 28 35.79 -10.03 3.74
CA ARG A 28 36.18 -10.13 2.32
C ARG A 28 36.79 -8.83 1.80
N TYR A 29 36.12 -7.71 2.06
CA TYR A 29 36.57 -6.38 1.62
C TYR A 29 36.21 -5.29 2.64
N PRO A 30 36.81 -5.30 3.86
CA PRO A 30 36.38 -4.43 4.95
C PRO A 30 36.56 -2.94 4.66
N LYS A 31 37.63 -2.53 3.97
CA LYS A 31 37.87 -1.13 3.60
C LYS A 31 36.80 -0.61 2.62
N ILE A 32 36.44 -1.42 1.62
CA ILE A 32 35.39 -1.10 0.66
C ILE A 32 34.03 -1.08 1.35
N GLY A 33 33.77 -2.06 2.22
CA GLY A 33 32.55 -2.12 3.02
C GLY A 33 32.36 -0.87 3.88
N LEU A 34 33.41 -0.41 4.56
CA LEU A 34 33.39 0.82 5.35
C LEU A 34 33.09 2.04 4.46
N ALA A 35 33.78 2.18 3.32
CA ALA A 35 33.51 3.27 2.38
C ALA A 35 32.06 3.27 1.90
N ILE A 36 31.49 2.10 1.60
CA ILE A 36 30.09 1.95 1.19
C ILE A 36 29.12 2.32 2.33
N CYS A 37 29.37 1.87 3.56
CA CYS A 37 28.56 2.24 4.73
C CYS A 37 28.60 3.74 4.98
N THR A 38 29.78 4.35 4.97
CA THR A 38 29.96 5.80 5.15
C THR A 38 29.24 6.57 4.06
N PHE A 39 29.42 6.20 2.79
CA PHE A 39 28.77 6.87 1.67
C PHE A 39 27.24 6.75 1.74
N SER A 40 26.73 5.56 2.08
CA SER A 40 25.29 5.33 2.24
C SER A 40 24.70 6.16 3.37
N PHE A 41 25.40 6.25 4.51
CA PHE A 41 24.97 7.04 5.66
C PHE A 41 24.96 8.54 5.33
N VAL A 42 26.05 9.06 4.76
CA VAL A 42 26.16 10.47 4.35
C VAL A 42 25.08 10.81 3.32
N TYR A 43 24.84 9.92 2.35
CA TYR A 43 23.75 10.09 1.38
C TYR A 43 22.39 10.19 2.06
N MET A 44 22.06 9.27 2.98
CA MET A 44 20.76 9.31 3.66
C MET A 44 20.57 10.59 4.48
N VAL A 45 21.60 11.02 5.22
CA VAL A 45 21.57 12.26 6.02
C VAL A 45 21.43 13.48 5.12
N ALA A 46 22.22 13.58 4.04
CA ALA A 46 22.13 14.69 3.09
C ALA A 46 20.78 14.70 2.38
N LEU A 47 20.25 13.55 2.00
CA LEU A 47 18.98 13.45 1.30
C LEU A 47 17.83 13.96 2.17
N THR A 48 17.76 13.54 3.43
CA THR A 48 16.63 13.90 4.31
C THR A 48 16.74 15.29 4.92
N ASN A 49 17.95 15.81 5.16
CA ASN A 49 18.15 17.11 5.82
C ASN A 49 18.51 18.25 4.86
N LEU A 50 19.02 17.96 3.66
CA LEU A 50 19.43 18.99 2.69
C LEU A 50 18.60 18.95 1.42
N ILE A 51 18.29 17.77 0.87
CA ILE A 51 17.65 17.66 -0.46
C ILE A 51 16.12 17.69 -0.34
N MET A 52 15.51 16.81 0.46
CA MET A 52 14.05 16.74 0.62
C MET A 52 13.41 18.07 1.07
N PRO A 53 13.98 18.82 2.04
CA PRO A 53 13.41 20.10 2.47
C PRO A 53 13.36 21.16 1.37
N LEU A 54 14.22 21.08 0.35
CA LEU A 54 14.19 22.02 -0.79
C LEU A 54 12.92 21.87 -1.65
N PHE A 55 12.28 20.69 -1.59
CA PHE A 55 11.07 20.41 -2.38
C PHE A 55 9.79 20.59 -1.56
N SER A 56 9.83 20.29 -0.26
CA SER A 56 8.71 20.51 0.65
C SER A 56 9.13 20.33 2.11
N GLU A 57 8.81 21.31 2.94
CA GLU A 57 8.95 21.22 4.41
C GLU A 57 8.20 19.99 4.96
N ASP A 58 7.01 19.71 4.42
CA ASP A 58 6.16 18.58 4.79
C ASP A 58 6.78 17.21 4.50
N ILE A 59 7.68 17.07 3.50
CA ILE A 59 8.22 15.75 3.11
C ILE A 59 9.22 15.24 4.15
N SER A 60 10.14 16.08 4.62
CA SER A 60 11.07 15.71 5.69
C SER A 60 10.37 15.59 7.05
N GLN A 61 9.38 16.44 7.31
CA GLN A 61 8.70 16.54 8.60
C GLN A 61 7.63 15.47 8.79
N ARG A 62 6.68 15.33 7.84
CA ARG A 62 5.59 14.35 7.98
C ARG A 62 6.02 12.93 7.72
N PHE A 63 6.91 12.65 6.76
CA PHE A 63 7.30 11.26 6.51
C PHE A 63 8.01 10.64 7.70
N MET A 64 8.95 11.38 8.30
CA MET A 64 9.69 10.90 9.47
C MET A 64 8.76 10.75 10.67
N MET A 65 7.85 11.70 10.90
CA MET A 65 6.89 11.63 12.00
C MET A 65 5.84 10.53 11.80
N GLU A 66 5.27 10.37 10.61
CA GLU A 66 4.27 9.35 10.30
C GLU A 66 4.81 7.92 10.45
N ARG A 67 6.12 7.72 10.25
CA ARG A 67 6.76 6.39 10.28
C ARG A 67 7.54 6.12 11.56
N PHE A 68 8.17 7.15 12.11
CA PHE A 68 9.14 7.03 13.18
C PHE A 68 8.90 8.02 14.32
N GLY A 69 7.78 8.75 14.36
CA GLY A 69 7.48 9.75 15.40
C GLY A 69 7.50 9.19 16.83
N GLN A 70 7.39 7.87 16.99
CA GLN A 70 7.66 7.19 18.25
C GLN A 70 9.13 7.33 18.74
N TYR A 71 10.05 7.88 17.97
CA TYR A 71 11.43 8.11 18.42
C TYR A 71 11.78 9.60 18.49
N ALA A 72 10.81 10.50 18.32
CA ALA A 72 11.01 11.93 18.39
C ALA A 72 10.04 12.60 19.38
N GLU A 73 10.38 13.83 19.75
CA GLU A 73 9.54 14.71 20.54
C GLU A 73 9.10 15.89 19.66
N GLY A 74 7.83 16.31 19.76
CA GLY A 74 7.26 17.39 18.95
C GLY A 74 6.55 16.92 17.69
N ASP A 75 6.29 17.85 16.77
CA ASP A 75 5.51 17.63 15.54
C ASP A 75 6.38 17.38 14.31
N GLU A 76 7.72 17.42 14.46
CA GLU A 76 8.70 17.28 13.40
C GLU A 76 9.94 16.52 13.90
N ALA A 77 10.62 15.79 13.01
CA ALA A 77 11.85 15.09 13.35
C ALA A 77 12.81 14.93 12.18
N SER A 78 14.08 15.24 12.43
CA SER A 78 15.19 14.94 11.53
C SER A 78 15.60 13.46 11.61
N THR A 79 16.32 12.97 10.60
CA THR A 79 16.86 11.59 10.63
C THR A 79 17.82 11.37 11.79
N LEU A 80 18.61 12.38 12.18
CA LEU A 80 19.54 12.27 13.29
C LEU A 80 18.81 12.19 14.63
N GLU A 81 17.74 12.97 14.83
CA GLU A 81 16.90 12.89 16.02
C GLU A 81 16.24 11.53 16.16
N ILE A 82 15.73 10.95 15.07
CA ILE A 82 15.16 9.61 15.09
C ILE A 82 16.20 8.55 15.46
N ILE A 83 17.40 8.62 14.86
CA ILE A 83 18.50 7.70 15.21
C ILE A 83 18.88 7.87 16.68
N TRP A 84 18.99 9.11 17.15
CA TRP A 84 19.27 9.41 18.55
C TRP A 84 18.18 8.84 19.46
N GLY A 85 16.90 9.05 19.14
CA GLY A 85 15.78 8.51 19.89
C GLY A 85 15.75 6.99 19.95
N MET A 86 16.13 6.29 18.86
CA MET A 86 16.32 4.83 18.85
C MET A 86 17.44 4.38 19.79
N ILE A 87 18.56 5.12 19.83
CA ILE A 87 19.72 4.83 20.68
C ILE A 87 19.42 5.14 22.15
N SER A 88 18.78 6.27 22.43
CA SER A 88 18.43 6.72 23.78
C SER A 88 17.29 5.92 24.40
N ASN A 89 16.43 5.30 23.58
CA ASN A 89 15.30 4.48 24.03
C ASN A 89 15.36 3.03 23.49
N PRO A 90 16.38 2.24 23.88
CA PRO A 90 16.60 0.91 23.33
C PRO A 90 15.44 -0.06 23.62
N TRP A 91 14.77 0.09 24.76
CA TRP A 91 13.60 -0.75 25.09
C TRP A 91 12.41 -0.48 24.16
N ARG A 92 12.19 0.79 23.80
CA ARG A 92 11.16 1.18 22.83
C ARG A 92 11.49 0.61 21.45
N LEU A 93 12.75 0.70 21.03
CA LEU A 93 13.19 0.08 19.77
C LEU A 93 12.90 -1.42 19.73
N ILE A 94 13.25 -2.15 20.80
CA ILE A 94 12.97 -3.59 20.90
C ILE A 94 11.46 -3.85 20.82
N ALA A 95 10.65 -3.11 21.58
CA ALA A 95 9.20 -3.29 21.59
C ALA A 95 8.58 -3.06 20.19
N GLU A 96 9.00 -2.02 19.49
CA GLU A 96 8.52 -1.70 18.14
C GLU A 96 8.92 -2.77 17.13
N ILE A 97 10.17 -3.29 17.17
CA ILE A 97 10.62 -4.36 16.25
C ILE A 97 9.70 -5.60 16.28
N PHE A 98 9.18 -5.93 17.46
CA PHE A 98 8.29 -7.06 17.66
C PHE A 98 6.80 -6.70 17.64
N THR A 99 6.44 -5.47 17.27
CA THR A 99 5.04 -5.02 17.22
C THR A 99 4.65 -4.60 15.80
N PRO A 100 3.61 -5.19 15.18
CA PRO A 100 2.77 -6.28 15.68
C PRO A 100 3.43 -7.66 15.53
N PHE A 101 3.51 -8.42 16.61
CA PHE A 101 4.24 -9.70 16.69
C PHE A 101 3.88 -10.69 15.58
N PHE A 102 2.58 -10.99 15.44
CA PHE A 102 2.11 -11.91 14.39
C PHE A 102 2.32 -11.35 12.98
N GLY A 103 2.31 -10.02 12.81
CA GLY A 103 2.59 -9.37 11.54
C GLY A 103 4.04 -9.54 11.13
N THR A 104 4.99 -9.31 12.04
CA THR A 104 6.43 -9.49 11.82
C THR A 104 6.76 -10.93 11.48
N ILE A 105 6.21 -11.89 12.22
CA ILE A 105 6.38 -13.32 11.94
C ILE A 105 5.81 -13.68 10.57
N LYS A 106 4.56 -13.28 10.27
CA LYS A 106 3.93 -13.56 8.98
C LYS A 106 4.73 -12.97 7.81
N TYR A 107 5.28 -11.77 7.98
CA TYR A 107 6.13 -11.13 6.99
C TYR A 107 7.38 -11.96 6.70
N LEU A 108 8.12 -12.36 7.74
CA LEU A 108 9.32 -13.19 7.59
C LEU A 108 9.00 -14.56 6.98
N LEU A 109 7.97 -15.26 7.49
CA LEU A 109 7.54 -16.54 6.95
C LEU A 109 7.17 -16.43 5.46
N GLY A 110 6.46 -15.37 5.07
CA GLY A 110 6.09 -15.14 3.67
C GLY A 110 7.30 -14.94 2.75
N GLN A 111 8.33 -14.23 3.21
CA GLN A 111 9.56 -14.00 2.46
C GLN A 111 10.48 -15.24 2.41
N TRP A 112 10.48 -16.04 3.47
CA TRP A 112 11.32 -17.23 3.60
C TRP A 112 10.76 -18.46 2.92
N LEU A 113 9.44 -18.57 2.86
CA LEU A 113 8.73 -19.71 2.26
C LEU A 113 9.24 -20.05 0.84
N PRO A 114 9.27 -19.12 -0.14
CA PRO A 114 9.74 -19.46 -1.50
C PRO A 114 11.21 -19.90 -1.56
N LEU A 115 11.99 -19.64 -0.50
CA LEU A 115 13.39 -20.02 -0.37
C LEU A 115 13.60 -21.20 0.60
N ALA A 116 12.55 -21.99 0.85
CA ALA A 116 12.56 -23.15 1.74
C ALA A 116 13.14 -22.85 3.13
N PHE A 117 12.89 -21.64 3.63
CA PHE A 117 13.38 -21.14 4.92
C PHE A 117 14.90 -21.06 5.06
N VAL A 118 15.66 -21.19 3.98
CA VAL A 118 17.12 -21.02 3.98
C VAL A 118 17.56 -19.64 4.52
N PRO A 119 16.91 -18.51 4.15
CA PRO A 119 17.33 -17.20 4.66
C PRO A 119 17.24 -17.06 6.18
N ALA A 120 16.39 -17.86 6.86
CA ALA A 120 16.28 -17.83 8.31
C ALA A 120 17.59 -18.25 9.00
N VAL A 121 18.36 -19.15 8.36
CA VAL A 121 19.62 -19.69 8.89
C VAL A 121 20.86 -19.20 8.13
N ALA A 122 20.70 -18.37 7.11
CA ALA A 122 21.80 -17.84 6.30
C ALA A 122 22.34 -16.53 6.89
N PRO A 123 23.56 -16.50 7.47
CA PRO A 123 24.08 -15.29 8.10
C PRO A 123 24.18 -14.11 7.13
N ALA A 124 24.54 -14.38 5.88
CA ALA A 124 24.62 -13.36 4.83
C ALA A 124 23.26 -12.69 4.54
N SER A 125 22.15 -13.42 4.69
CA SER A 125 20.81 -12.84 4.54
C SER A 125 20.55 -11.79 5.61
N TRP A 126 20.87 -12.08 6.86
CA TRP A 126 20.71 -11.15 7.97
C TRP A 126 21.70 -9.98 7.92
N MET A 127 22.92 -10.19 7.46
CA MET A 127 23.90 -9.10 7.32
C MET A 127 23.47 -8.07 6.27
N ILE A 128 22.92 -8.51 5.14
CA ILE A 128 22.53 -7.62 4.04
C ILE A 128 21.13 -7.05 4.25
N ALA A 129 20.17 -7.89 4.62
CA ALA A 129 18.78 -7.47 4.82
C ALA A 129 18.52 -6.89 6.21
N GLY A 130 19.45 -7.00 7.16
CA GLY A 130 19.25 -6.59 8.56
C GLY A 130 18.86 -5.13 8.72
N PHE A 131 19.53 -4.20 8.04
CA PHE A 131 19.19 -2.78 8.11
C PHE A 131 17.87 -2.45 7.41
N PRO A 132 17.58 -2.96 6.19
CA PRO A 132 16.24 -2.88 5.61
C PRO A 132 15.13 -3.45 6.51
N LEU A 133 15.37 -4.59 7.17
CA LEU A 133 14.42 -5.20 8.09
C LEU A 133 14.24 -4.36 9.36
N LEU A 134 15.32 -3.84 9.93
CA LEU A 134 15.28 -2.94 11.07
C LEU A 134 14.44 -1.70 10.74
N LYS A 135 14.70 -1.05 9.60
CA LYS A 135 13.88 0.08 9.12
C LYS A 135 12.40 -0.29 9.05
N LEU A 136 12.06 -1.46 8.51
CA LEU A 136 10.66 -1.89 8.36
C LEU A 136 10.01 -2.23 9.69
N PHE A 137 10.71 -2.94 10.57
CA PHE A 137 10.16 -3.40 11.85
C PHE A 137 10.04 -2.26 12.85
N SER A 138 10.91 -1.24 12.75
CA SER A 138 10.82 -0.04 13.56
C SER A 138 9.88 1.03 13.00
N ALA A 139 9.23 0.80 11.85
CA ALA A 139 8.36 1.80 11.22
C ALA A 139 6.88 1.54 11.49
N GLN A 140 6.13 2.62 11.74
CA GLN A 140 4.68 2.59 11.90
C GLN A 140 3.94 2.63 10.56
N GLY A 141 2.73 2.06 10.57
CA GLY A 141 1.75 2.18 9.48
C GLY A 141 1.21 0.85 8.98
N LEU A 142 -0.02 0.90 8.46
CA LEU A 142 -0.84 -0.28 8.14
C LEU A 142 -0.24 -1.21 7.07
N SER A 143 0.67 -0.72 6.24
CA SER A 143 1.15 -1.43 5.06
C SER A 143 2.64 -1.78 5.09
N VAL A 144 3.37 -1.40 6.14
CA VAL A 144 4.84 -1.57 6.22
C VAL A 144 5.24 -3.04 6.08
N LEU A 145 4.51 -3.95 6.73
CA LEU A 145 4.74 -5.39 6.72
C LEU A 145 3.96 -6.13 5.61
N SER A 146 3.59 -5.44 4.54
CA SER A 146 2.98 -6.10 3.38
C SER A 146 4.06 -6.53 2.37
N ILE A 147 4.15 -7.84 2.12
CA ILE A 147 5.09 -8.42 1.15
C ILE A 147 4.74 -8.08 -0.31
N THR A 148 3.52 -7.62 -0.58
CA THR A 148 2.99 -7.39 -1.93
C THR A 148 3.11 -5.95 -2.40
N ILE A 149 3.78 -5.10 -1.63
CA ILE A 149 4.02 -3.70 -2.00
C ILE A 149 5.51 -3.36 -1.96
N ARG A 150 5.84 -2.20 -2.53
CA ARG A 150 7.22 -1.75 -2.81
C ARG A 150 8.19 -1.75 -1.62
N TYR A 151 7.71 -1.74 -0.37
CA TYR A 151 8.58 -1.74 0.81
C TYR A 151 9.36 -3.05 0.97
N ALA A 152 8.77 -4.17 0.55
CA ALA A 152 9.44 -5.47 0.60
C ALA A 152 10.68 -5.56 -0.30
N MET A 153 10.75 -4.75 -1.38
CA MET A 153 11.81 -4.83 -2.38
C MET A 153 13.21 -4.54 -1.82
N THR A 154 13.33 -3.80 -0.71
CA THR A 154 14.62 -3.48 -0.09
C THR A 154 15.24 -4.67 0.65
N VAL A 155 14.41 -5.65 1.04
CA VAL A 155 14.82 -6.84 1.79
C VAL A 155 15.23 -7.98 0.85
N VAL A 156 14.55 -8.09 -0.30
CA VAL A 156 14.68 -9.20 -1.26
C VAL A 156 16.13 -9.49 -1.67
N PRO A 157 16.97 -8.50 -2.07
CA PRO A 157 18.35 -8.77 -2.48
C PRO A 157 19.15 -9.52 -1.41
N GLY A 158 19.01 -9.14 -0.14
CA GLY A 158 19.72 -9.79 0.97
C GLY A 158 19.24 -11.22 1.21
N LEU A 159 17.93 -11.46 1.17
CA LEU A 159 17.38 -12.80 1.38
C LEU A 159 17.82 -13.77 0.28
N PHE A 160 17.68 -13.39 -0.99
CA PHE A 160 18.05 -14.23 -2.12
C PHE A 160 19.56 -14.43 -2.20
N TYR A 161 20.35 -13.36 -2.12
CA TYR A 161 21.81 -13.46 -2.20
C TYR A 161 22.39 -14.26 -1.03
N GLY A 162 21.86 -14.06 0.19
CA GLY A 162 22.28 -14.84 1.34
C GLY A 162 21.92 -16.32 1.23
N ALA A 163 20.77 -16.66 0.65
CA ALA A 163 20.42 -18.05 0.34
C ALA A 163 21.35 -18.68 -0.71
N ILE A 164 21.72 -17.93 -1.75
CA ILE A 164 22.69 -18.36 -2.77
C ILE A 164 24.05 -18.66 -2.12
N LEU A 165 24.56 -17.73 -1.29
CA LEU A 165 25.84 -17.93 -0.60
C LEU A 165 25.81 -19.11 0.37
N TRP A 166 24.68 -19.32 1.05
CA TRP A 166 24.51 -20.44 1.96
C TRP A 166 24.58 -21.79 1.22
N TRP A 167 23.95 -21.89 0.04
CA TRP A 167 24.06 -23.08 -0.81
C TRP A 167 25.46 -23.26 -1.39
N GLY A 168 26.08 -22.21 -1.93
CA GLY A 168 27.41 -22.30 -2.51
C GLY A 168 28.47 -22.76 -1.50
N LYS A 169 28.36 -22.34 -0.23
CA LYS A 169 29.23 -22.83 0.84
C LYS A 169 29.05 -24.34 1.08
N ARG A 170 27.81 -24.82 1.13
CA ARG A 170 27.52 -26.24 1.38
C ARG A 170 27.93 -27.13 0.22
N GLU A 171 27.80 -26.65 -1.01
CA GLU A 171 28.30 -27.34 -2.20
C GLU A 171 29.81 -27.57 -2.10
N SER A 172 30.57 -26.57 -1.63
CA SER A 172 32.01 -26.72 -1.40
C SER A 172 32.39 -27.63 -0.21
N GLU A 173 31.49 -27.81 0.76
CA GLU A 173 31.73 -28.62 1.97
C GLU A 173 31.37 -30.11 1.77
N VAL A 174 30.58 -30.45 0.74
CA VAL A 174 30.06 -31.81 0.52
C VAL A 174 30.44 -32.29 -0.88
N GLU A 175 31.62 -32.89 -0.98
CA GLU A 175 32.27 -33.26 -2.25
C GLU A 175 31.54 -34.37 -3.05
N ASN A 176 30.68 -35.17 -2.39
CA ASN A 176 30.11 -36.38 -2.99
C ASN A 176 28.60 -36.58 -2.73
N SER A 177 27.81 -35.50 -2.65
CA SER A 177 26.35 -35.61 -2.59
C SER A 177 25.68 -34.54 -3.44
N PRO A 178 24.64 -34.89 -4.23
CA PRO A 178 23.88 -33.90 -4.97
C PRO A 178 23.14 -32.99 -3.97
N LEU A 179 23.61 -31.76 -3.85
CA LEU A 179 22.94 -30.70 -3.11
C LEU A 179 22.05 -29.88 -4.08
N PRO A 180 20.81 -29.55 -3.70
CA PRO A 180 20.08 -30.06 -2.54
C PRO A 180 19.68 -31.53 -2.69
N SER A 181 19.58 -32.26 -1.57
CA SER A 181 19.12 -33.65 -1.58
C SER A 181 17.74 -33.79 -2.23
N GLY A 182 17.42 -34.95 -2.82
CA GLY A 182 16.13 -35.17 -3.48
C GLY A 182 14.92 -34.91 -2.58
N LYS A 183 15.02 -35.23 -1.28
CA LYS A 183 13.98 -34.91 -0.27
C LYS A 183 13.84 -33.41 -0.07
N PHE A 184 14.97 -32.68 0.06
CA PHE A 184 14.95 -31.24 0.20
C PHE A 184 14.41 -30.54 -1.05
N ARG A 185 14.80 -31.00 -2.24
CA ARG A 185 14.26 -30.48 -3.51
C ARG A 185 12.73 -30.60 -3.56
N ARG A 186 12.16 -31.74 -3.15
CA ARG A 186 10.70 -31.92 -3.05
C ARG A 186 10.08 -30.96 -2.03
N PHE A 187 10.68 -30.82 -0.85
CA PHE A 187 10.25 -29.84 0.14
C PHE A 187 10.25 -28.41 -0.42
N TRP A 188 11.33 -28.02 -1.10
CA TRP A 188 11.42 -26.69 -1.70
C TRP A 188 10.38 -26.47 -2.80
N VAL A 189 10.14 -27.46 -3.66
CA VAL A 189 9.05 -27.41 -4.64
C VAL A 189 7.70 -27.21 -3.95
N ILE A 190 7.42 -27.94 -2.86
CA ILE A 190 6.20 -27.74 -2.07
C ILE A 190 6.13 -26.31 -1.53
N CYS A 191 7.22 -25.76 -1.00
CA CYS A 191 7.24 -24.39 -0.51
C CYS A 191 6.98 -23.35 -1.61
N ILE A 192 7.54 -23.54 -2.81
CA ILE A 192 7.28 -22.68 -3.97
C ILE A 192 5.81 -22.79 -4.39
N CYS A 193 5.27 -24.00 -4.51
CA CYS A 193 3.86 -24.22 -4.83
C CYS A 193 2.94 -23.57 -3.80
N LEU A 194 3.25 -23.69 -2.52
CA LEU A 194 2.48 -23.09 -1.43
C LEU A 194 2.58 -21.55 -1.44
N SER A 195 3.77 -21.01 -1.72
CA SER A 195 3.98 -19.56 -1.88
C SER A 195 3.14 -19.03 -3.04
N LEU A 196 3.18 -19.68 -4.21
CA LEU A 196 2.36 -19.32 -5.36
C LEU A 196 0.87 -19.42 -5.02
N PHE A 197 0.44 -20.52 -4.39
CA PHE A 197 -0.95 -20.72 -3.97
C PHE A 197 -1.43 -19.56 -3.08
N PHE A 198 -0.67 -19.18 -2.05
CA PHE A 198 -1.05 -18.05 -1.19
C PHE A 198 -1.01 -16.70 -1.90
N THR A 199 -0.06 -16.49 -2.82
CA THR A 199 -0.03 -15.26 -3.63
C THR A 199 -1.27 -15.13 -4.52
N PHE A 200 -1.66 -16.21 -5.21
CA PHE A 200 -2.84 -16.22 -6.08
C PHE A 200 -4.15 -16.12 -5.29
N THR A 201 -4.29 -16.88 -4.20
CA THR A 201 -5.54 -16.93 -3.42
C THR A 201 -5.75 -15.71 -2.54
N SER A 202 -4.68 -15.08 -2.02
CA SER A 202 -4.84 -13.86 -1.21
C SER A 202 -5.16 -12.62 -2.04
N ASN A 203 -4.76 -12.60 -3.32
CA ASN A 203 -4.99 -11.54 -4.32
C ASN A 203 -5.11 -10.11 -3.71
N PRO A 204 -4.14 -9.65 -2.90
CA PRO A 204 -4.37 -8.54 -1.96
C PRO A 204 -4.56 -7.19 -2.65
N ASN A 205 -4.03 -7.05 -3.86
CA ASN A 205 -4.16 -5.85 -4.69
C ASN A 205 -5.21 -6.02 -5.80
N ARG A 206 -5.96 -7.13 -5.80
CA ARG A 206 -6.92 -7.49 -6.85
C ARG A 206 -6.27 -7.55 -8.24
N THR A 207 -4.98 -7.89 -8.32
CA THR A 207 -4.22 -7.95 -9.57
C THR A 207 -4.76 -9.03 -10.51
N PHE A 208 -5.24 -10.13 -9.93
CA PHE A 208 -5.80 -11.27 -10.69
C PHE A 208 -7.34 -11.22 -10.76
N TYR A 209 -7.95 -10.03 -10.67
CA TYR A 209 -9.42 -9.85 -10.65
C TYR A 209 -10.16 -10.53 -11.82
N PHE A 210 -9.47 -10.77 -12.95
CA PHE A 210 -10.02 -11.37 -14.16
C PHE A 210 -9.93 -12.90 -14.21
N LEU A 211 -9.17 -13.52 -13.29
CA LEU A 211 -9.00 -14.99 -13.22
C LEU A 211 -9.69 -15.57 -11.99
N VAL A 212 -9.63 -14.88 -10.87
CA VAL A 212 -10.16 -15.35 -9.59
C VAL A 212 -11.13 -14.33 -9.00
N PRO A 213 -12.18 -14.78 -8.29
CA PRO A 213 -13.04 -13.88 -7.54
C PRO A 213 -12.22 -13.09 -6.53
N ASP A 214 -12.50 -11.80 -6.39
CA ASP A 214 -11.88 -10.95 -5.37
C ASP A 214 -12.41 -11.30 -3.97
N SER A 215 -13.59 -11.91 -3.87
CA SER A 215 -14.12 -12.50 -2.64
C SER A 215 -15.00 -13.70 -2.95
N VAL A 216 -14.89 -14.76 -2.14
CA VAL A 216 -15.72 -15.97 -2.27
C VAL A 216 -16.95 -15.91 -1.34
N LYS A 217 -16.81 -15.25 -0.18
CA LYS A 217 -17.89 -15.09 0.81
C LYS A 217 -17.81 -13.69 1.45
N PRO A 218 -18.69 -12.75 1.05
CA PRO A 218 -19.67 -12.86 -0.04
C PRO A 218 -19.00 -12.89 -1.42
N TRP A 219 -19.66 -13.47 -2.43
CA TRP A 219 -19.08 -13.63 -3.77
C TRP A 219 -18.94 -12.27 -4.49
N VAL A 220 -17.73 -11.92 -4.91
CA VAL A 220 -17.45 -10.73 -5.72
C VAL A 220 -16.47 -11.12 -6.82
N TYR A 221 -16.94 -11.08 -8.06
CA TYR A 221 -16.13 -11.32 -9.25
C TYR A 221 -16.54 -10.36 -10.35
N VAL A 222 -15.58 -9.60 -10.88
CA VAL A 222 -15.83 -8.65 -11.96
C VAL A 222 -14.97 -9.05 -13.16
N PRO A 223 -15.56 -9.66 -14.20
CA PRO A 223 -14.80 -10.14 -15.34
C PRO A 223 -14.25 -8.97 -16.18
N ALA A 224 -13.17 -9.22 -16.91
CA ALA A 224 -12.46 -8.20 -17.69
C ALA A 224 -13.34 -7.46 -18.71
N HIS A 225 -14.29 -8.15 -19.35
CA HIS A 225 -15.18 -7.52 -20.32
C HIS A 225 -16.12 -6.48 -19.68
N GLN A 226 -16.57 -6.69 -18.43
CA GLN A 226 -17.39 -5.70 -17.73
C GLN A 226 -16.57 -4.47 -17.33
N GLN A 227 -15.32 -4.66 -16.89
CA GLN A 227 -14.39 -3.55 -16.65
C GLN A 227 -14.15 -2.76 -17.94
N TRP A 228 -13.98 -3.44 -19.07
CA TRP A 228 -13.77 -2.79 -20.36
C TRP A 228 -14.97 -1.95 -20.79
N GLN A 229 -16.19 -2.49 -20.62
CA GLN A 229 -17.43 -1.76 -20.87
C GLN A 229 -17.54 -0.52 -19.98
N HIS A 230 -17.27 -0.66 -18.69
CA HIS A 230 -17.29 0.45 -17.73
C HIS A 230 -16.29 1.55 -18.12
N VAL A 231 -15.05 1.18 -18.45
CA VAL A 231 -14.03 2.12 -18.94
C VAL A 231 -14.49 2.83 -20.22
N GLY A 232 -15.19 2.13 -21.12
CA GLY A 232 -15.79 2.73 -22.32
C GLY A 232 -16.86 3.80 -22.02
N LYS A 233 -17.56 3.69 -20.88
CA LYS A 233 -18.51 4.69 -20.39
C LYS A 233 -17.85 5.83 -19.62
N MET A 234 -16.76 5.56 -18.91
CA MET A 234 -16.00 6.54 -18.15
C MET A 234 -15.14 7.48 -19.04
N ARG A 235 -14.52 6.95 -20.11
CA ARG A 235 -13.60 7.72 -20.96
C ARG A 235 -14.21 8.98 -21.59
N PRO A 236 -15.46 8.97 -22.11
CA PRO A 236 -16.11 10.18 -22.61
C PRO A 236 -16.20 11.30 -21.56
N LEU A 237 -16.51 10.97 -20.30
CA LEU A 237 -16.58 11.95 -19.21
C LEU A 237 -15.21 12.59 -18.94
N LEU A 238 -14.13 11.79 -18.99
CA LEU A 238 -12.77 12.33 -18.87
C LEU A 238 -12.41 13.29 -20.00
N GLY A 239 -12.91 13.04 -21.21
CA GLY A 239 -12.69 13.93 -22.37
C GLY A 239 -13.40 15.27 -22.29
N LYS A 240 -14.34 15.44 -21.35
CA LYS A 240 -15.01 16.72 -21.07
C LYS A 240 -14.21 17.63 -20.15
N ILE A 241 -13.20 17.10 -19.45
CA ILE A 241 -12.37 17.86 -18.53
C ILE A 241 -11.21 18.51 -19.32
N PRO A 242 -11.07 19.83 -19.33
CA PRO A 242 -9.95 20.51 -20.00
C PRO A 242 -8.58 20.03 -19.49
N ASP A 243 -7.57 20.11 -20.33
CA ASP A 243 -6.24 19.54 -20.01
C ASP A 243 -5.48 20.30 -18.91
N ASP A 244 -5.81 21.57 -18.73
CA ASP A 244 -5.25 22.52 -17.77
C ASP A 244 -6.10 22.72 -16.51
N ALA A 245 -7.33 22.19 -16.49
CA ALA A 245 -8.24 22.34 -15.37
C ALA A 245 -7.77 21.62 -14.10
N SER A 246 -8.10 22.21 -12.95
CA SER A 246 -7.90 21.58 -11.65
C SER A 246 -8.99 20.53 -11.34
N VAL A 247 -8.60 19.35 -10.83
CA VAL A 247 -9.54 18.22 -10.68
C VAL A 247 -9.41 17.50 -9.34
N ALA A 248 -10.54 17.08 -8.75
CA ALA A 248 -10.56 16.04 -7.72
C ALA A 248 -11.17 14.75 -8.26
N ALA A 249 -10.52 13.61 -8.02
CA ALA A 249 -10.96 12.33 -8.58
C ALA A 249 -10.86 11.15 -7.61
N THR A 250 -11.58 10.05 -7.91
CA THR A 250 -11.39 8.77 -7.20
C THR A 250 -10.09 8.07 -7.61
N THR A 251 -9.63 7.14 -6.77
CA THR A 251 -8.24 6.61 -6.80
C THR A 251 -7.78 6.08 -8.15
N TYR A 252 -8.65 5.41 -8.91
CA TYR A 252 -8.29 4.79 -10.20
C TYR A 252 -8.36 5.77 -11.37
N ILE A 253 -9.01 6.91 -11.21
CA ILE A 253 -9.07 7.97 -12.22
C ILE A 253 -7.84 8.88 -12.13
N ILE A 254 -7.32 9.13 -10.93
CA ILE A 254 -6.19 10.05 -10.69
C ILE A 254 -5.01 9.85 -11.67
N PRO A 255 -4.50 8.63 -11.95
CA PRO A 255 -3.38 8.46 -12.86
C PRO A 255 -3.65 8.99 -14.28
N HIS A 256 -4.90 8.88 -14.75
CA HIS A 256 -5.31 9.38 -16.07
C HIS A 256 -5.35 10.92 -16.13
N LEU A 257 -5.42 11.58 -14.99
CA LEU A 257 -5.44 13.04 -14.83
C LEU A 257 -4.18 13.55 -14.11
N SER A 258 -3.09 12.76 -14.09
CA SER A 258 -1.88 13.10 -13.35
C SER A 258 -1.02 14.19 -14.00
N SER A 259 -1.30 14.53 -15.26
CA SER A 259 -0.66 15.64 -15.99
C SER A 259 -1.18 17.02 -15.58
N ARG A 260 -2.27 17.10 -14.80
CA ARG A 260 -2.92 18.36 -14.42
C ARG A 260 -2.10 19.02 -13.31
N ARG A 261 -2.01 20.36 -13.34
CA ARG A 261 -1.25 21.12 -12.33
C ARG A 261 -1.78 20.87 -10.92
N ALA A 262 -3.10 20.77 -10.77
CA ALA A 262 -3.76 20.45 -9.51
C ALA A 262 -4.67 19.21 -9.67
N ILE A 263 -4.28 18.11 -9.04
CA ILE A 263 -5.03 16.86 -8.99
C ILE A 263 -5.12 16.34 -7.55
N LEU A 264 -6.34 16.18 -7.04
CA LEU A 264 -6.58 15.72 -5.68
C LEU A 264 -7.34 14.40 -5.65
N ARG A 265 -7.20 13.68 -4.53
CA ARG A 265 -8.05 12.54 -4.23
C ARG A 265 -9.31 13.00 -3.51
N PHE A 266 -10.46 12.89 -4.18
CA PHE A 266 -11.77 13.16 -3.59
C PHE A 266 -11.97 12.32 -2.31
N PRO A 267 -12.51 12.86 -1.20
CA PRO A 267 -13.26 14.13 -1.08
C PRO A 267 -12.42 15.39 -0.85
N ARG A 268 -11.08 15.31 -0.90
CA ARG A 268 -10.26 16.53 -0.87
C ARG A 268 -10.44 17.30 -2.18
N MET A 269 -10.72 18.59 -2.06
CA MET A 269 -11.07 19.47 -3.19
C MET A 269 -10.40 20.84 -3.10
N GLN A 270 -9.69 21.12 -2.01
CA GLN A 270 -8.95 22.36 -1.80
C GLN A 270 -7.45 22.11 -1.97
N PHE A 271 -6.77 23.01 -2.66
CA PHE A 271 -5.32 23.04 -2.79
C PHE A 271 -4.81 24.47 -2.65
N ARG A 272 -3.50 24.59 -2.44
CA ARG A 272 -2.81 25.88 -2.42
C ARG A 272 -2.11 26.05 -3.77
N ASN A 273 -2.43 27.12 -4.49
CA ASN A 273 -1.83 27.44 -5.78
C ASN A 273 -0.40 28.02 -5.60
N ASP A 274 0.29 28.36 -6.69
CA ASP A 274 1.65 28.92 -6.63
C ASP A 274 1.70 30.33 -6.02
N ALA A 275 0.59 31.07 -6.09
CA ALA A 275 0.41 32.35 -5.41
C ALA A 275 0.11 32.20 -3.90
N ARG A 276 0.11 30.97 -3.37
CA ARG A 276 -0.21 30.60 -1.99
C ARG A 276 -1.68 30.82 -1.59
N GLU A 277 -2.56 30.99 -2.56
CA GLU A 277 -3.99 31.14 -2.34
C GLU A 277 -4.66 29.76 -2.25
N VAL A 278 -5.65 29.64 -1.39
CA VAL A 278 -6.42 28.41 -1.25
C VAL A 278 -7.58 28.43 -2.24
N GLU A 279 -7.52 27.53 -3.21
CA GLU A 279 -8.54 27.38 -4.24
C GLU A 279 -9.23 26.03 -4.13
N LYS A 280 -10.44 25.95 -4.68
CA LYS A 280 -11.17 24.71 -4.89
C LYS A 280 -11.13 24.32 -6.36
N VAL A 281 -10.97 23.03 -6.63
CA VAL A 281 -10.87 22.45 -7.97
C VAL A 281 -12.04 22.85 -8.87
N GLU A 282 -11.80 22.97 -10.17
CA GLU A 282 -12.83 23.28 -11.16
C GLU A 282 -13.75 22.08 -11.41
N TYR A 283 -13.17 20.88 -11.51
CA TYR A 283 -13.91 19.66 -11.80
C TYR A 283 -13.78 18.60 -10.70
N ILE A 284 -14.84 17.82 -10.53
CA ILE A 284 -14.85 16.64 -9.68
C ILE A 284 -15.34 15.46 -10.50
N ILE A 285 -14.58 14.37 -10.54
CA ILE A 285 -15.01 13.14 -11.21
C ILE A 285 -14.92 11.93 -10.29
N VAL A 286 -16.06 11.28 -10.05
CA VAL A 286 -16.18 10.21 -9.05
C VAL A 286 -16.70 8.94 -9.68
N ASP A 287 -15.85 7.93 -9.82
CA ASP A 287 -16.27 6.55 -10.10
C ASP A 287 -16.70 5.85 -8.79
N MET A 288 -18.00 5.57 -8.70
CA MET A 288 -18.62 4.79 -7.63
C MET A 288 -19.03 3.38 -8.07
N TRP A 289 -18.93 3.05 -9.36
CA TRP A 289 -19.31 1.74 -9.89
C TRP A 289 -18.56 0.63 -9.20
N ARG A 290 -17.23 0.80 -9.07
CA ARG A 290 -16.39 -0.16 -8.36
C ARG A 290 -16.70 -0.19 -6.87
N LEU A 291 -16.80 0.97 -6.22
CA LEU A 291 -17.09 1.02 -4.79
C LEU A 291 -18.42 0.32 -4.45
N ASN A 292 -19.45 0.53 -5.27
CA ASN A 292 -20.77 -0.06 -5.08
C ASN A 292 -20.76 -1.59 -5.23
N ARG A 293 -20.01 -2.12 -6.21
CA ARG A 293 -19.89 -3.58 -6.40
C ARG A 293 -19.15 -4.26 -5.26
N TYR A 294 -18.10 -3.62 -4.75
CA TYR A 294 -17.20 -4.22 -3.77
C TYR A 294 -17.65 -4.00 -2.31
N ARG A 295 -18.59 -3.08 -2.04
CA ARG A 295 -19.06 -2.75 -0.67
C ARG A 295 -19.60 -3.95 0.13
N VAL A 296 -20.10 -4.97 -0.56
CA VAL A 296 -20.68 -6.17 0.05
C VAL A 296 -19.60 -7.00 0.76
N ALA A 297 -18.43 -7.15 0.14
CA ALA A 297 -17.31 -7.91 0.71
C ALA A 297 -16.28 -7.05 1.45
N PHE A 298 -16.16 -5.77 1.10
CA PHE A 298 -15.04 -4.93 1.53
C PHE A 298 -15.52 -3.71 2.31
N LYS A 299 -15.29 -3.75 3.63
CA LYS A 299 -15.62 -2.65 4.56
C LYS A 299 -15.01 -1.30 4.15
N SER A 300 -13.77 -1.30 3.63
CA SER A 300 -13.11 -0.08 3.17
C SER A 300 -13.80 0.57 1.98
N ASP A 301 -14.33 -0.23 1.05
CA ASP A 301 -15.10 0.27 -0.10
C ASP A 301 -16.46 0.81 0.36
N ARG A 302 -17.12 0.14 1.32
CA ARG A 302 -18.35 0.61 1.96
C ARG A 302 -18.16 1.97 2.65
N GLN A 303 -17.15 2.09 3.51
CA GLN A 303 -16.81 3.32 4.22
C GLN A 303 -16.45 4.49 3.29
N ARG A 304 -15.82 4.20 2.14
CA ARG A 304 -15.57 5.24 1.12
C ARG A 304 -16.87 5.71 0.49
N LEU A 305 -17.77 4.79 0.15
CA LEU A 305 -19.06 5.11 -0.44
C LEU A 305 -19.97 5.89 0.53
N GLU A 306 -19.91 5.58 1.84
CA GLU A 306 -20.59 6.33 2.92
C GLU A 306 -20.08 7.77 3.06
N LYS A 307 -18.83 8.05 2.70
CA LYS A 307 -18.27 9.41 2.73
C LYS A 307 -18.50 10.17 1.42
N ILE A 308 -18.42 9.48 0.30
CA ILE A 308 -18.47 10.08 -1.03
C ILE A 308 -19.90 10.52 -1.39
N VAL A 309 -20.88 9.65 -1.16
CA VAL A 309 -22.27 9.91 -1.58
C VAL A 309 -22.85 11.16 -0.91
N PRO A 310 -22.82 11.32 0.44
CA PRO A 310 -23.31 12.53 1.08
C PRO A 310 -22.54 13.79 0.67
N ARG A 311 -21.25 13.65 0.35
CA ARG A 311 -20.45 14.79 -0.10
C ARG A 311 -20.87 15.28 -1.48
N ILE A 312 -21.20 14.38 -2.41
CA ILE A 312 -21.76 14.76 -3.72
C ILE A 312 -23.09 15.49 -3.51
N GLU A 313 -23.96 14.97 -2.63
CA GLU A 313 -25.24 15.60 -2.29
C GLU A 313 -25.10 17.00 -1.75
N GLU A 314 -24.20 17.22 -0.80
CA GLU A 314 -23.92 18.53 -0.24
C GLU A 314 -23.46 19.52 -1.33
N LEU A 315 -22.61 19.08 -2.25
CA LEU A 315 -22.01 19.93 -3.28
C LEU A 315 -23.02 20.39 -4.35
N TYR A 316 -23.93 19.50 -4.79
CA TYR A 316 -24.96 19.92 -5.77
C TYR A 316 -26.14 20.63 -5.12
N ASN A 317 -26.55 20.25 -3.89
CA ASN A 317 -27.65 20.94 -3.19
C ASN A 317 -27.27 22.36 -2.76
N SER A 318 -26.00 22.61 -2.45
CA SER A 318 -25.49 23.97 -2.18
C SER A 318 -25.33 24.83 -3.43
N GLY A 319 -25.42 24.24 -4.63
CA GLY A 319 -25.12 24.92 -5.90
C GLY A 319 -23.63 25.23 -6.09
N GLU A 320 -22.74 24.71 -5.23
CA GLU A 320 -21.30 24.93 -5.36
C GLU A 320 -20.74 24.22 -6.59
N TYR A 321 -21.27 23.02 -6.89
CA TYR A 321 -20.94 22.24 -8.08
C TYR A 321 -22.19 21.65 -8.71
N GLY A 322 -22.37 21.81 -10.01
CA GLY A 322 -23.42 21.14 -10.78
C GLY A 322 -22.97 19.77 -11.26
N ILE A 323 -23.89 18.80 -11.29
CA ILE A 323 -23.66 17.50 -11.96
C ILE A 323 -23.87 17.71 -13.46
N THR A 324 -22.81 17.63 -14.26
CA THR A 324 -22.87 17.91 -15.70
C THR A 324 -22.93 16.67 -16.58
N ASP A 325 -22.54 15.51 -16.04
CA ASP A 325 -22.67 14.22 -16.73
C ASP A 325 -22.72 13.07 -15.72
N PHE A 326 -23.42 12.01 -16.10
CA PHE A 326 -23.51 10.77 -15.36
C PHE A 326 -23.51 9.57 -16.32
N ALA A 327 -22.56 8.66 -16.13
CA ALA A 327 -22.52 7.43 -16.91
C ALA A 327 -22.02 6.25 -16.08
N ASP A 328 -22.82 5.18 -16.01
CA ASP A 328 -22.46 3.90 -15.41
C ASP A 328 -21.82 4.02 -14.00
N GLY A 329 -22.40 4.86 -13.14
CA GLY A 329 -21.91 5.07 -11.77
C GLY A 329 -20.71 6.01 -11.66
N VAL A 330 -20.35 6.71 -12.74
CA VAL A 330 -19.38 7.81 -12.75
C VAL A 330 -20.15 9.13 -12.79
N VAL A 331 -19.90 10.02 -11.83
CA VAL A 331 -20.44 11.38 -11.78
C VAL A 331 -19.34 12.36 -12.19
N LEU A 332 -19.64 13.27 -13.10
CA LEU A 332 -18.84 14.46 -13.38
C LEU A 332 -19.55 15.69 -12.82
N MET A 333 -18.82 16.50 -12.07
CA MET A 333 -19.31 17.76 -11.51
C MET A 333 -18.39 18.91 -11.89
N GLU A 334 -18.97 20.10 -12.04
CA GLU A 334 -18.27 21.33 -12.41
C GLU A 334 -18.67 22.47 -11.48
N LYS A 335 -17.66 23.24 -11.05
CA LYS A 335 -17.82 24.31 -10.07
C LYS A 335 -18.64 25.45 -10.63
N GLY A 336 -19.67 25.89 -9.89
CA GLY A 336 -20.49 27.05 -10.24
C GLY A 336 -21.41 26.85 -11.46
N VAL A 337 -21.56 25.62 -11.95
CA VAL A 337 -22.45 25.25 -13.05
C VAL A 337 -23.75 24.68 -12.49
N VAL A 338 -24.87 24.88 -13.20
CA VAL A 338 -26.16 24.27 -12.84
C VAL A 338 -26.17 22.82 -13.31
N SER A 339 -26.67 21.90 -12.48
CA SER A 339 -26.77 20.49 -12.84
C SER A 339 -27.62 20.28 -14.11
N ASP A 340 -27.13 19.43 -14.99
CA ASP A 340 -27.89 18.87 -16.09
C ASP A 340 -28.97 17.92 -15.53
N LEU A 341 -30.20 18.04 -16.02
CA LEU A 341 -31.34 17.30 -15.48
C LEU A 341 -31.21 15.79 -15.72
N ASP A 342 -30.77 15.38 -16.92
CA ASP A 342 -30.61 13.96 -17.25
C ASP A 342 -29.49 13.33 -16.40
N ALA A 343 -28.38 14.05 -16.20
CA ALA A 343 -27.29 13.62 -15.35
C ALA A 343 -27.70 13.52 -13.87
N LEU A 344 -28.47 14.49 -13.37
CA LEU A 344 -28.99 14.50 -12.01
C LEU A 344 -29.98 13.34 -11.77
N ASP A 345 -30.88 13.07 -12.72
CA ASP A 345 -31.79 11.93 -12.66
C ASP A 345 -31.02 10.60 -12.64
N GLY A 346 -29.96 10.49 -13.43
CA GLY A 346 -29.07 9.32 -13.42
C GLY A 346 -28.41 9.09 -12.06
N TRP A 347 -27.92 10.16 -11.44
CA TRP A 347 -27.34 10.16 -10.10
C TRP A 347 -28.36 9.75 -9.02
N GLU A 348 -29.53 10.38 -8.97
CA GLU A 348 -30.56 10.09 -7.96
C GLU A 348 -31.06 8.65 -8.08
N ASN A 349 -31.20 8.12 -9.29
CA ASN A 349 -31.54 6.72 -9.51
C ASN A 349 -30.49 5.74 -8.92
N LEU A 350 -29.20 6.06 -9.03
CA LEU A 350 -28.13 5.27 -8.42
C LEU A 350 -28.21 5.32 -6.88
N ARG A 351 -28.40 6.52 -6.32
CA ARG A 351 -28.51 6.76 -4.88
C ARG A 351 -29.70 6.00 -4.28
N MET A 352 -30.87 6.09 -4.88
CA MET A 352 -32.09 5.42 -4.39
C MET A 352 -31.93 3.88 -4.39
N LYS A 353 -31.27 3.32 -5.40
CA LYS A 353 -30.93 1.87 -5.45
C LYS A 353 -29.94 1.47 -4.35
N LYS A 354 -29.05 2.37 -3.95
CA LYS A 354 -28.11 2.14 -2.84
C LYS A 354 -28.86 2.03 -1.51
N GLU A 355 -29.75 2.99 -1.22
CA GLU A 355 -30.52 3.07 0.01
C GLU A 355 -31.53 1.91 0.18
N SER A 356 -32.11 1.42 -0.91
CA SER A 356 -32.95 0.22 -0.85
C SER A 356 -32.11 -1.04 -0.57
N GLY A 357 -30.96 -1.18 -1.22
CA GLY A 357 -30.03 -2.30 -0.99
C GLY A 357 -29.43 -2.32 0.43
N ASP A 358 -29.14 -1.17 1.02
CA ASP A 358 -28.62 -1.08 2.39
C ASP A 358 -29.67 -1.51 3.42
N ARG A 359 -30.93 -1.06 3.25
CA ARG A 359 -32.05 -1.48 4.11
C ARG A 359 -32.32 -2.99 4.06
N SER A 360 -32.21 -3.61 2.89
CA SER A 360 -32.36 -5.07 2.76
C SER A 360 -31.24 -5.83 3.45
N GLN A 361 -29.99 -5.36 3.37
CA GLN A 361 -28.85 -6.00 4.03
C GLN A 361 -28.89 -5.87 5.56
N GLU A 362 -29.30 -4.70 6.08
CA GLU A 362 -29.48 -4.50 7.52
C GLU A 362 -30.60 -5.41 8.09
N SER A 363 -31.69 -5.61 7.34
CA SER A 363 -32.75 -6.55 7.71
C SER A 363 -32.21 -7.99 7.78
N GLU A 364 -31.44 -8.44 6.79
CA GLU A 364 -30.86 -9.78 6.76
C GLU A 364 -29.77 -10.02 7.83
N GLU A 365 -29.00 -8.98 8.20
CA GLU A 365 -28.05 -9.05 9.31
C GLU A 365 -28.76 -9.02 10.67
N GLY A 366 -29.86 -8.28 10.78
CA GLY A 366 -30.75 -8.25 11.94
C GLY A 366 -31.37 -9.63 12.21
N ASP A 367 -31.97 -10.24 11.18
CA ASP A 367 -32.56 -11.58 11.27
C ASP A 367 -31.50 -12.65 11.61
N ARG A 368 -30.31 -12.58 11.01
CA ARG A 368 -29.20 -13.50 11.34
C ARG A 368 -28.69 -13.32 12.78
N ARG A 369 -28.66 -12.10 13.32
CA ARG A 369 -28.33 -11.85 14.73
C ARG A 369 -29.41 -12.36 15.67
N GLN A 370 -30.67 -12.27 15.28
CA GLN A 370 -31.80 -12.79 16.06
C GLN A 370 -31.82 -14.32 16.06
N GLU A 371 -31.59 -14.99 14.92
CA GLU A 371 -31.46 -16.45 14.84
C GLU A 371 -30.25 -17.00 15.62
N SER A 372 -29.12 -16.28 15.61
CA SER A 372 -27.94 -16.66 16.37
C SER A 372 -28.10 -16.42 17.88
N GLY A 373 -28.80 -15.36 18.28
CA GLY A 373 -29.21 -15.14 19.69
C GLY A 373 -30.22 -16.18 20.20
N VAL A 374 -31.18 -16.59 19.37
CA VAL A 374 -32.14 -17.66 19.71
C VAL A 374 -31.45 -19.03 19.84
N ARG A 375 -30.41 -19.32 19.04
CA ARG A 375 -29.61 -20.56 19.19
C ARG A 375 -28.74 -20.58 20.45
N ILE A 376 -28.32 -19.43 20.96
CA ILE A 376 -27.57 -19.35 22.23
C ILE A 376 -28.54 -19.51 23.40
N GLY A 377 -29.71 -18.85 23.38
CA GLY A 377 -30.73 -19.00 24.43
C GLY A 377 -31.36 -20.39 24.52
N LYS A 378 -31.39 -21.17 23.42
CA LYS A 378 -31.87 -22.56 23.43
C LYS A 378 -30.84 -23.58 23.93
N LYS A 379 -29.57 -23.19 24.09
CA LYS A 379 -28.50 -24.05 24.63
C LYS A 379 -28.26 -23.89 26.13
N GLU A 380 -28.93 -22.93 26.78
CA GLU A 380 -28.87 -22.72 28.24
C GLU A 380 -30.10 -23.29 28.98
N LEU A 381 -30.96 -24.07 28.29
CA LEU A 381 -32.18 -24.67 28.87
C LEU A 381 -32.34 -26.18 28.59
N GLU A 382 -31.24 -26.88 28.27
CA GLU A 382 -31.19 -28.35 28.26
C GLU A 382 -30.07 -28.89 29.16
#